data_AF-X1PG02-F1
#
_entry.id   AF-X1PG02-F1
#
_cell.length_a   1.000
_cell.length_b   1.000
_cell.length_c   1.000
_cell.angle_alpha   90.00
_cell.angle_beta   90.00
_cell.angle_gamma   90.00
#
_symmetry.space_group_name_H-M   'P 1'
#
loop_
_entity.id
_entity.type
_entity.pdbx_description
1 polymer ?
#
loop_
_entity_poly.entity_id
_entity_poly.type
_entity_poly.pdbx_seq_one_letter_code
_entity_poly.pdbx_strand_id
1 'polypeptide(L)'
;IETLGAWEGEEDLADATDEIRAERLKLVSRISHLASRSDGDRLIIPASVQAICQPIPKPQALEESSLRLQVEGQVSPEQVVGWLVENGFERVERIDLPGQFARRGGIVDIYAPLTVDKVLSVKEQASMSPQDAQAVFFRQVNIQMIFSK
;
A
#
# COMPACT_ATOMS: atom_id res chain seq x y z
N ILE A 1 18.02 7.89 11.83
CA ILE A 1 18.68 7.43 10.59
C ILE A 1 17.86 6.24 10.12
N GLU A 2 17.21 6.34 8.97
CA GLU A 2 16.44 5.23 8.39
C GLU A 2 17.39 4.26 7.68
N THR A 3 17.21 2.96 7.88
CA THR A 3 18.10 1.92 7.37
C THR A 3 17.34 1.07 6.36
N LEU A 4 17.99 0.67 5.27
CA LEU A 4 17.44 -0.33 4.36
C LEU A 4 17.66 -1.72 4.99
N GLY A 5 16.62 -2.25 5.66
CA GLY A 5 16.66 -3.58 6.27
C GLY A 5 16.82 -4.69 5.22
N ALA A 6 17.42 -5.81 5.58
CA ALA A 6 17.45 -7.01 4.75
C ALA A 6 16.45 -8.03 5.29
N TRP A 7 15.70 -8.71 4.42
CA TRP A 7 14.91 -9.86 4.87
C TRP A 7 15.81 -11.08 5.08
N GLU A 8 15.46 -11.88 6.08
CA GLU A 8 16.15 -13.12 6.46
C GLU A 8 15.29 -14.30 6.00
N GLY A 9 15.46 -14.76 4.75
CA GLY A 9 14.70 -15.89 4.19
C GLY A 9 14.64 -15.95 2.66
N GLU A 10 14.02 -17.02 2.15
CA GLU A 10 13.69 -17.18 0.72
C GLU A 10 12.58 -16.21 0.30
N GLU A 11 12.59 -15.80 -0.97
CA GLU A 11 11.67 -14.80 -1.50
C GLU A 11 10.21 -15.26 -1.48
N ASP A 12 9.97 -16.56 -1.69
CA ASP A 12 8.63 -17.15 -1.89
C ASP A 12 7.87 -17.44 -0.57
N LEU A 13 8.53 -17.27 0.59
CA LEU A 13 7.92 -17.50 1.91
C LEU A 13 7.38 -16.21 2.54
N ALA A 14 7.40 -15.10 1.79
CA ALA A 14 6.95 -13.80 2.25
C ALA A 14 5.43 -13.67 2.18
N ASP A 15 4.78 -13.38 3.31
CA ASP A 15 3.39 -12.94 3.32
C ASP A 15 3.26 -11.43 3.60
N ALA A 16 2.02 -10.92 3.59
CA ALA A 16 1.72 -9.51 3.69
C ALA A 16 2.14 -8.86 5.01
N THR A 17 2.39 -9.71 6.01
CA THR A 17 2.66 -9.33 7.38
C THR A 17 4.13 -9.13 7.69
N ASP A 18 5.01 -9.38 6.71
CA ASP A 18 6.44 -9.12 6.85
C ASP A 18 6.73 -7.61 6.98
N GLU A 19 7.05 -7.20 8.21
CA GLU A 19 7.37 -5.82 8.57
C GLU A 19 8.62 -5.30 7.84
N ILE A 20 9.66 -6.12 7.67
CA ILE A 20 10.89 -5.71 6.99
C ILE A 20 10.58 -5.41 5.52
N ARG A 21 9.78 -6.24 4.87
CA ARG A 21 9.35 -6.01 3.48
C ARG A 21 8.47 -4.77 3.36
N ALA A 22 7.54 -4.56 4.29
CA ALA A 22 6.72 -3.35 4.34
C ALA A 22 7.58 -2.08 4.51
N GLU A 23 8.54 -2.10 5.42
CA GLU A 23 9.46 -0.98 5.65
C GLU A 23 10.37 -0.70 4.45
N ARG A 24 10.95 -1.75 3.86
CA ARG A 24 11.73 -1.65 2.62
C ARG A 24 10.91 -1.01 1.51
N LEU A 25 9.67 -1.45 1.34
CA LEU A 25 8.80 -0.93 0.29
C LEU A 25 8.49 0.57 0.48
N LYS A 26 8.18 0.99 1.72
CA LYS A 26 7.99 2.41 2.06
C LYS A 26 9.24 3.24 1.77
N LEU A 27 10.41 2.76 2.19
CA LEU A 27 11.66 3.47 1.99
C LEU A 27 12.02 3.60 0.51
N VAL A 28 11.90 2.52 -0.26
CA VAL A 28 12.15 2.51 -1.71
C VAL A 28 11.20 3.46 -2.45
N SER A 29 9.91 3.45 -2.11
CA SER A 29 8.94 4.40 -2.67
C SER A 29 9.35 5.86 -2.40
N ARG A 30 9.76 6.15 -1.16
CA ARG A 30 10.25 7.48 -0.77
C ARG A 30 11.51 7.90 -1.53
N ILE A 31 12.50 7.00 -1.67
CA ILE A 31 13.71 7.25 -2.46
C ILE A 31 13.35 7.55 -3.91
N SER A 32 12.46 6.75 -4.51
CA SER A 32 12.02 6.93 -5.89
C SER A 32 11.35 8.30 -6.09
N HIS A 33 10.52 8.73 -5.13
CA HIS A 33 9.92 10.06 -5.15
C HIS A 33 10.96 11.18 -5.02
N LEU A 34 11.93 11.06 -4.11
CA LEU A 34 12.98 12.07 -3.93
C LEU A 34 13.91 12.16 -5.16
N ALA A 35 14.31 11.03 -5.74
CA ALA A 35 15.14 10.98 -6.94
C ALA A 35 14.48 11.65 -8.15
N SER A 36 13.14 11.70 -8.18
CA SER A 36 12.37 12.37 -9.24
C SER A 36 12.26 13.89 -9.06
N ARG A 37 12.64 14.43 -7.89
CA ARG A 37 12.57 15.87 -7.58
C ARG A 37 13.95 16.50 -7.75
N SER A 38 13.98 17.66 -8.37
CA SER A 38 15.21 18.45 -8.58
C SER A 38 15.70 19.19 -7.32
N ASP A 39 14.99 19.04 -6.19
CA ASP A 39 15.23 19.81 -4.98
C ASP A 39 16.21 19.08 -4.06
N GLY A 40 17.13 19.83 -3.45
CA GLY A 40 18.41 19.37 -2.90
C GLY A 40 18.36 18.53 -1.63
N ASP A 41 17.29 17.77 -1.37
CA ASP A 41 17.18 16.89 -0.22
C ASP A 41 18.16 15.71 -0.35
N ARG A 42 19.25 15.80 0.41
CA ARG A 42 20.25 14.72 0.50
C ARG A 42 19.81 13.71 1.56
N LEU A 43 19.42 12.52 1.11
CA LEU A 43 19.09 11.40 1.99
C LEU A 43 20.28 10.44 2.10
N ILE A 44 20.71 10.14 3.32
CA ILE A 44 21.72 9.12 3.62
C ILE A 44 21.01 7.93 4.24
N ILE A 45 21.20 6.75 3.65
CA ILE A 45 20.56 5.49 4.07
C ILE A 45 21.66 4.46 4.31
N PRO A 46 21.89 4.03 5.55
CA PRO A 46 22.71 2.86 5.82
C PRO A 46 22.03 1.61 5.24
N ALA A 47 22.83 0.75 4.62
CA ALA A 47 22.37 -0.52 4.08
C ALA A 47 23.51 -1.54 4.17
N SER A 48 23.17 -2.80 4.45
CA SER A 48 24.11 -3.91 4.31
C SER A 48 24.25 -4.30 2.84
N VAL A 49 25.31 -5.06 2.50
CA VAL A 49 25.49 -5.60 1.15
C VAL A 49 24.29 -6.47 0.75
N GLN A 50 23.80 -7.29 1.69
CA GLN A 50 22.61 -8.13 1.50
C GLN A 50 21.37 -7.30 1.15
N ALA A 51 21.10 -6.21 1.88
CA ALA A 51 19.94 -5.36 1.65
C ALA A 51 19.95 -4.71 0.25
N ILE A 52 21.13 -4.40 -0.28
CA ILE A 52 21.34 -3.82 -1.62
C ILE A 52 21.17 -4.89 -2.72
N CYS A 53 21.59 -6.13 -2.46
CA CYS A 53 21.48 -7.23 -3.42
C CYS A 53 20.07 -7.81 -3.51
N GLN A 54 19.21 -7.58 -2.51
CA GLN A 54 17.82 -8.04 -2.53
C GLN A 54 16.99 -7.26 -3.57
N PRO A 55 16.19 -7.94 -4.40
CA PRO A 55 15.41 -7.30 -5.45
C PRO A 55 14.39 -6.33 -4.87
N ILE A 56 13.99 -5.38 -5.72
CA ILE A 56 12.86 -4.48 -5.45
C ILE A 56 11.85 -4.60 -6.60
N PRO A 57 10.57 -4.45 -6.29
CA PRO A 57 9.52 -4.39 -7.30
C PRO A 57 9.72 -3.24 -8.28
N LYS A 58 9.32 -3.46 -9.53
CA LYS A 58 9.25 -2.37 -10.52
C LYS A 58 8.05 -1.48 -10.22
N PRO A 59 8.12 -0.16 -10.51
CA PRO A 59 6.98 0.75 -10.33
C PRO A 59 5.69 0.29 -11.04
N GLN A 60 5.81 -0.32 -12.22
CA GLN A 60 4.65 -0.85 -12.95
C GLN A 60 3.99 -2.03 -12.21
N ALA A 61 4.80 -2.97 -11.69
CA ALA A 61 4.27 -4.12 -10.96
C ALA A 61 3.52 -3.66 -9.71
N LEU A 62 4.08 -2.68 -9.02
CA LEU A 62 3.46 -1.96 -7.92
C LEU A 62 2.09 -1.37 -8.32
N GLU A 63 1.97 -0.69 -9.46
CA GLU A 63 0.70 -0.09 -9.90
C GLU A 63 -0.37 -1.12 -10.23
N GLU A 64 0.01 -2.24 -10.85
CA GLU A 64 -0.90 -3.33 -11.25
C GLU A 64 -1.50 -4.05 -10.04
N SER A 65 -0.75 -4.17 -8.95
CA SER A 65 -1.15 -4.82 -7.70
C SER A 65 -1.62 -3.82 -6.63
N SER A 66 -2.14 -2.66 -7.06
CA SER A 66 -2.69 -1.64 -6.16
C SER A 66 -4.21 -1.64 -6.11
N LEU A 67 -4.76 -1.50 -4.91
CA LEU A 67 -6.16 -1.15 -4.71
C LEU A 67 -6.31 0.37 -4.68
N ARG A 68 -7.09 0.90 -5.62
CA ARG A 68 -7.41 2.33 -5.70
C ARG A 68 -8.76 2.58 -5.05
N LEU A 69 -8.76 3.34 -3.96
CA LEU A 69 -9.96 3.77 -3.26
C LEU A 69 -10.09 5.29 -3.32
N GLN A 70 -11.30 5.76 -3.60
CA GLN A 70 -11.61 7.19 -3.67
C GLN A 70 -12.58 7.56 -2.57
N VAL A 71 -12.36 8.73 -1.94
CA VAL A 71 -13.33 9.36 -1.04
C VAL A 71 -14.63 9.57 -1.79
N GLU A 72 -15.77 9.18 -1.19
CA GLU A 72 -17.10 9.20 -1.84
C GLU A 72 -17.23 8.30 -3.07
N GLY A 73 -16.22 7.48 -3.38
CA GLY A 73 -16.31 6.44 -4.40
C GLY A 73 -17.29 5.35 -3.99
N GLN A 74 -17.99 4.78 -4.98
CA GLN A 74 -18.90 3.67 -4.76
C GLN A 74 -18.15 2.34 -4.95
N VAL A 75 -17.84 1.67 -3.84
CA VAL A 75 -17.30 0.30 -3.82
C VAL A 75 -17.91 -0.44 -2.64
N SER A 76 -18.33 -1.69 -2.85
CA SER A 76 -18.89 -2.46 -1.74
C SER A 76 -17.77 -2.97 -0.82
N PRO A 77 -17.99 -3.04 0.51
CA PRO A 77 -17.04 -3.65 1.43
C PRO A 77 -16.68 -5.09 1.05
N GLU A 78 -17.60 -5.83 0.44
CA GLU A 78 -17.38 -7.20 -0.05
C GLU A 78 -16.32 -7.24 -1.14
N GLN A 79 -16.36 -6.30 -2.10
CA GLN A 79 -15.37 -6.20 -3.18
C GLN A 79 -13.99 -5.89 -2.62
N VAL A 80 -13.92 -4.95 -1.66
CA VAL A 80 -12.65 -4.61 -1.00
C VAL A 80 -12.08 -5.80 -0.25
N VAL A 81 -12.90 -6.50 0.55
CA VAL A 81 -12.46 -7.68 1.29
C VAL A 81 -12.02 -8.81 0.36
N GLY A 82 -12.75 -9.04 -0.74
CA GLY A 82 -12.37 -10.04 -1.75
C GLY A 82 -10.99 -9.74 -2.32
N TRP A 83 -10.77 -8.49 -2.75
CA TRP A 83 -9.47 -8.06 -3.27
C TRP A 83 -8.35 -8.22 -2.23
N LEU A 84 -8.59 -7.83 -0.98
CA LEU A 84 -7.60 -7.95 0.10
C LEU A 84 -7.17 -9.42 0.31
N VAL A 85 -8.13 -10.35 0.37
CA VAL A 85 -7.85 -11.78 0.52
C VAL A 85 -7.11 -12.33 -0.70
N GLU A 86 -7.53 -11.97 -1.91
CA GLU A 86 -6.86 -12.37 -3.16
C GLU A 86 -5.42 -11.85 -3.25
N ASN A 87 -5.13 -10.72 -2.61
CA ASN A 87 -3.81 -10.11 -2.53
C ASN A 87 -3.10 -10.41 -1.20
N GLY A 88 -3.40 -11.54 -0.56
CA GLY A 88 -2.61 -12.06 0.56
C GLY A 88 -2.78 -11.33 1.89
N PHE A 89 -3.76 -10.43 2.03
CA PHE A 89 -4.03 -9.80 3.31
C PHE A 89 -4.70 -10.76 4.29
N GLU A 90 -4.33 -10.65 5.55
CA GLU A 90 -4.88 -11.44 6.63
C GLU A 90 -6.06 -10.72 7.29
N ARG A 91 -7.19 -11.41 7.43
CA ARG A 91 -8.34 -10.90 8.17
C ARG A 91 -8.16 -11.17 9.67
N VAL A 92 -8.19 -10.12 10.47
CA VAL A 92 -8.03 -10.16 11.92
C VAL A 92 -9.11 -9.34 12.64
N GLU A 93 -9.32 -9.60 13.94
CA GLU A 93 -10.22 -8.79 14.77
C GLU A 93 -9.59 -7.46 15.19
N ARG A 94 -8.28 -7.52 15.43
CA ARG A 94 -7.40 -6.42 15.81
C ARG A 94 -6.21 -6.42 14.86
N ILE A 95 -5.95 -5.27 14.26
CA ILE A 95 -4.84 -5.04 13.35
C ILE A 95 -3.60 -4.70 14.16
N ASP A 96 -2.54 -5.49 13.99
CA ASP A 96 -1.26 -5.29 14.67
C ASP A 96 -0.09 -5.20 13.67
N LEU A 97 -0.17 -5.88 12.51
CA LEU A 97 0.89 -5.93 11.50
C LEU A 97 0.44 -5.33 10.15
N PRO A 98 1.39 -4.83 9.31
CA PRO A 98 1.10 -4.53 7.91
C PRO A 98 0.46 -5.74 7.20
N GLY A 99 -0.32 -5.51 6.15
CA GLY A 99 -0.98 -6.61 5.43
C GLY A 99 -2.18 -7.21 6.15
N GLN A 100 -2.54 -6.69 7.33
CA GLN A 100 -3.74 -7.10 8.04
C GLN A 100 -4.92 -6.15 7.78
N PHE A 101 -6.14 -6.70 7.86
CA PHE A 101 -7.36 -5.91 7.82
C PHE A 101 -8.42 -6.44 8.77
N ALA A 102 -9.31 -5.55 9.21
CA ALA A 102 -10.47 -5.87 10.03
C ALA A 102 -11.74 -5.35 9.35
N ARG A 103 -12.83 -6.11 9.43
CA ARG A 103 -14.15 -5.67 8.95
C ARG A 103 -15.15 -5.61 10.10
N ARG A 104 -15.77 -4.43 10.25
CA ARG A 104 -16.71 -4.10 11.32
C ARG A 104 -18.01 -3.56 10.70
N GLY A 105 -18.93 -4.47 10.41
CA GLY A 105 -20.15 -4.15 9.67
C GLY A 105 -19.83 -3.64 8.25
N GLY A 106 -20.13 -2.36 8.00
CA GLY A 106 -19.85 -1.67 6.73
C GLY A 106 -18.46 -1.03 6.64
N ILE A 107 -17.66 -1.06 7.71
CA ILE A 107 -16.32 -0.46 7.75
C ILE A 107 -15.26 -1.53 7.51
N VAL A 108 -14.23 -1.21 6.73
CA VAL A 108 -13.04 -2.03 6.53
C VAL A 108 -11.83 -1.20 6.95
N ASP A 109 -11.18 -1.60 8.04
CA ASP A 109 -9.92 -1.05 8.51
C ASP A 109 -8.78 -1.85 7.85
N ILE A 110 -7.77 -1.18 7.29
CA ILE A 110 -6.67 -1.84 6.55
C ILE A 110 -5.34 -1.25 7.00
N TYR A 111 -4.38 -2.10 7.37
CA TYR A 111 -2.98 -1.68 7.51
C TYR A 111 -2.23 -2.00 6.23
N ALA A 112 -2.20 -1.02 5.34
CA ALA A 112 -1.45 -1.09 4.09
C ALA A 112 0.08 -1.02 4.33
N PRO A 113 0.85 -1.98 3.80
CA PRO A 113 2.32 -1.92 3.76
C PRO A 113 2.85 -0.74 2.95
N LEU A 114 2.15 -0.26 1.92
CA LEU A 114 2.44 1.00 1.26
C LEU A 114 1.16 1.76 0.95
N THR A 115 1.17 3.05 1.25
CA THR A 115 0.12 3.99 0.86
C THR A 115 0.72 5.13 0.07
N VAL A 116 0.11 5.47 -1.07
CA VAL A 116 0.48 6.66 -1.85
C VAL A 116 -0.70 7.64 -1.85
N ASP A 117 -0.61 8.64 -1.00
CA ASP A 117 -1.58 9.74 -0.94
C ASP A 117 -1.36 10.68 -2.11
N LYS A 118 -1.96 10.36 -3.25
CA LYS A 118 -2.09 11.31 -4.34
C LYS A 118 -3.33 12.16 -4.08
N VAL A 119 -3.21 13.24 -3.30
CA VAL A 119 -4.30 14.23 -3.18
C VAL A 119 -4.62 14.72 -4.60
N LEU A 120 -5.68 14.19 -5.20
CA LEU A 120 -6.13 14.66 -6.50
C LEU A 120 -6.77 16.02 -6.22
N SER A 121 -6.15 17.09 -6.73
CA SER A 121 -6.79 18.40 -6.74
C SER A 121 -8.15 18.25 -7.41
N VAL A 122 -9.19 18.75 -6.74
CA VAL A 122 -10.64 18.62 -7.03
C VAL A 122 -11.07 19.25 -8.37
N LYS A 123 -10.41 18.93 -9.49
CA LYS A 123 -10.71 19.55 -10.80
C LYS A 123 -11.37 18.64 -11.82
N GLU A 124 -11.69 17.40 -11.48
CA GLU A 124 -12.41 16.47 -12.38
C GLU A 124 -13.70 15.95 -11.75
N GLN A 125 -14.43 16.81 -11.05
CA GLN A 125 -15.81 16.57 -10.62
C GLN A 125 -16.78 17.16 -11.64
N ALA A 126 -17.17 16.39 -12.65
CA ALA A 126 -18.44 16.61 -13.36
C ALA A 126 -18.84 15.37 -14.15
N SER A 127 -19.47 14.39 -13.50
CA SER A 127 -20.69 13.71 -13.98
C SER A 127 -20.92 12.39 -13.23
N MET A 128 -21.83 12.36 -12.24
CA MET A 128 -22.77 11.25 -12.05
C MET A 128 -23.77 11.54 -10.93
N SER A 129 -25.01 11.08 -11.12
CA SER A 129 -26.18 11.43 -10.31
C SER A 129 -26.34 10.58 -9.05
N PRO A 130 -26.98 11.11 -7.98
CA PRO A 130 -26.95 10.52 -6.65
C PRO A 130 -28.30 9.90 -6.28
N GLN A 131 -28.52 8.58 -6.42
CA GLN A 131 -29.79 8.00 -5.95
C GLN A 131 -29.73 6.71 -5.11
N ASP A 132 -28.60 6.04 -4.89
CA ASP A 132 -28.56 4.84 -4.01
C ASP A 132 -27.44 4.90 -2.94
N ALA A 133 -27.42 5.95 -2.12
CA ALA A 133 -26.34 6.20 -1.17
C ALA A 133 -26.47 5.38 0.14
N GLN A 134 -25.94 4.16 0.13
CA GLN A 134 -25.20 3.63 1.30
C GLN A 134 -23.70 3.86 1.05
N ALA A 135 -23.27 5.13 1.14
CA ALA A 135 -21.88 5.50 0.94
C ALA A 135 -21.09 5.36 2.25
N VAL A 136 -20.09 4.49 2.25
CA VAL A 136 -19.07 4.42 3.31
C VAL A 136 -17.98 5.42 2.95
N PHE A 137 -17.70 6.36 3.85
CA PHE A 137 -16.69 7.39 3.66
C PHE A 137 -15.29 6.80 3.80
N PHE A 138 -14.58 6.62 2.69
CA PHE A 138 -13.15 6.32 2.70
C PHE A 138 -12.35 7.61 2.79
N ARG A 139 -11.30 7.68 3.61
CA ARG A 139 -10.20 8.63 3.38
C ARG A 139 -9.35 8.09 2.24
N GLN A 140 -8.86 8.96 1.37
CA GLN A 140 -8.09 8.56 0.19
C GLN A 140 -6.88 7.71 0.62
N VAL A 141 -6.78 6.48 0.14
CA VAL A 141 -5.66 5.58 0.41
C VAL A 141 -5.47 4.74 -0.85
N ASN A 142 -4.44 5.02 -1.66
CA ASN A 142 -3.98 4.05 -2.65
C ASN A 142 -3.14 3.01 -1.91
N ILE A 143 -3.62 1.77 -1.81
CA ILE A 143 -2.90 0.68 -1.15
C ILE A 143 -2.13 -0.08 -2.21
N GLN A 144 -0.82 -0.18 -2.08
CA GLN A 144 0.06 -0.72 -3.10
C GLN A 144 0.86 -1.89 -2.52
N MET A 145 0.73 -3.09 -3.09
CA MET A 145 1.23 -4.34 -2.49
C MET A 145 1.95 -5.24 -3.46
N ILE A 146 2.96 -6.01 -3.02
CA ILE A 146 3.63 -7.02 -3.85
C ILE A 146 3.65 -8.33 -3.10
N PHE A 147 3.22 -9.39 -3.79
CA PHE A 147 3.57 -10.76 -3.47
C PHE A 147 4.21 -11.35 -4.72
N SER A 148 5.45 -11.81 -4.61
CA SER A 148 6.02 -12.66 -5.64
C SER A 148 5.39 -14.06 -5.49
N LYS A 149 5.18 -14.71 -6.63
CA LYS A 149 4.90 -16.14 -6.74
C LYS A 149 6.19 -16.91 -6.95
#